data_AF-A0A250IU75-F1
#
_entry.id   AF-A0A250IU75-F1
#
_cell.length_a   1.000
_cell.length_b   1.000
_cell.length_c   1.000
_cell.angle_alpha   90.00
_cell.angle_beta   90.00
_cell.angle_gamma   90.00
#
_symmetry.space_group_name_H-M   'P 1'
#
loop_
_entity.id
_entity.type
_entity.pdbx_description
1 polymer ?
#
loop_
_entity_poly.entity_id
_entity_poly.type
_entity_poly.pdbx_seq_one_letter_code
_entity_poly.pdbx_strand_id
1 'polypeptide(L)'
;MLTPVERQSALTYGRDCETDADCDPRLRCFFSMVIHHSYCVDSRCMTDSQCPEGFTCQTYTSASGKDLLNACSLVGDRKEGEVCAGFTRERQYGCEQGLRCHYRCGRPCQPDDPASCPEGFFCQDLPTGAVCQPTCEGRTCPEGQQCISVAPRISICATVHGENCQQTPCEQEQVCTVSDYPLSPGEAWMGCRQPCDTQAEGPFCPEDSVCDLYQCRKKCTPGDSSICGDGYICKHRTDELWLCESNHRTASTD
;
A
#
# COMPACT_ATOMS: atom_id res chain seq x y z
N MET A 1 -25.34 -5.50 7.59
CA MET A 1 -24.92 -6.88 7.84
C MET A 1 -26.13 -7.78 7.66
N LEU A 2 -25.97 -8.82 6.85
CA LEU A 2 -26.92 -9.90 6.63
C LEU A 2 -26.80 -10.94 7.74
N THR A 3 -27.93 -11.50 8.13
CA THR A 3 -28.00 -12.69 8.99
C THR A 3 -27.49 -13.93 8.23
N PRO A 4 -27.14 -15.02 8.94
CA PRO A 4 -26.75 -16.27 8.30
C PRO A 4 -27.80 -16.80 7.30
N VAL A 5 -29.09 -16.67 7.62
CA VAL A 5 -30.19 -17.13 6.75
C VAL A 5 -30.29 -16.26 5.48
N GLU A 6 -30.17 -14.94 5.61
CA GLU A 6 -30.16 -14.04 4.46
C GLU A 6 -28.96 -14.31 3.53
N ARG A 7 -27.79 -14.63 4.10
CA ARG A 7 -26.59 -14.99 3.32
C ARG A 7 -26.77 -16.28 2.54
N GLN A 8 -27.39 -17.30 3.14
CA GLN A 8 -27.70 -18.56 2.45
C GLN A 8 -28.72 -18.37 1.33
N SER A 9 -29.58 -17.36 1.45
CA SER A 9 -30.60 -17.03 0.46
C SER A 9 -30.09 -16.09 -0.64
N ALA A 10 -28.93 -15.45 -0.45
CA ALA A 10 -28.30 -14.59 -1.44
C ALA A 10 -27.52 -15.43 -2.47
N LEU A 11 -27.94 -15.40 -3.73
CA LEU A 11 -27.45 -16.27 -4.79
C LEU A 11 -25.97 -16.05 -5.11
N THR A 12 -25.54 -14.80 -5.02
CA THR A 12 -24.18 -14.37 -5.41
C THR A 12 -23.22 -14.35 -4.22
N TYR A 13 -23.68 -14.59 -3.00
CA TYR A 13 -22.84 -14.51 -1.81
C TYR A 13 -21.63 -15.44 -1.87
N GLY A 14 -20.43 -14.88 -1.74
CA GLY A 14 -19.16 -15.61 -1.82
C GLY A 14 -18.74 -16.02 -3.23
N ARG A 15 -19.51 -15.66 -4.27
CA ARG A 15 -19.11 -15.87 -5.67
C ARG A 15 -18.16 -14.78 -6.14
N ASP A 16 -17.33 -15.13 -7.12
CA ASP A 16 -16.44 -14.19 -7.78
C ASP A 16 -17.22 -13.06 -8.47
N CYS A 17 -16.62 -11.88 -8.50
CA CYS A 17 -17.17 -10.69 -9.12
C CYS A 17 -16.07 -9.81 -9.68
N GLU A 18 -16.39 -9.01 -10.70
CA GLU A 18 -15.51 -7.95 -11.20
C GLU A 18 -15.99 -6.58 -10.71
N THR A 19 -17.31 -6.41 -10.59
CA THR A 19 -17.95 -5.16 -10.21
C THR A 19 -19.07 -5.38 -9.19
N ASP A 20 -19.51 -4.30 -8.54
CA ASP A 20 -20.66 -4.36 -7.62
C ASP A 20 -21.97 -4.79 -8.30
N ALA A 21 -22.08 -4.68 -9.63
CA ALA A 21 -23.26 -5.08 -10.39
C ALA A 21 -23.41 -6.61 -10.53
N ASP A 22 -22.33 -7.36 -10.32
CA ASP A 22 -22.33 -8.83 -10.34
C ASP A 22 -22.94 -9.43 -9.05
N CYS A 23 -23.15 -8.58 -8.04
CA CYS A 23 -23.59 -8.96 -6.71
C CYS A 23 -25.07 -8.65 -6.48
N ASP A 24 -25.73 -9.44 -5.62
CA ASP A 24 -27.08 -9.16 -5.13
C ASP A 24 -27.13 -7.74 -4.50
N PRO A 25 -28.26 -7.01 -4.54
CA PRO A 25 -28.33 -5.59 -4.18
C PRO A 25 -27.78 -5.19 -2.80
N ARG A 26 -27.73 -6.13 -1.84
CA ARG A 26 -27.22 -5.93 -0.46
C ARG A 26 -25.77 -6.38 -0.26
N LEU A 27 -25.14 -6.89 -1.32
CA LEU A 27 -23.75 -7.34 -1.37
C LEU A 27 -22.93 -6.35 -2.19
N ARG A 28 -21.61 -6.41 -2.01
CA ARG A 28 -20.63 -5.63 -2.75
C ARG A 28 -19.48 -6.50 -3.17
N CYS A 29 -18.89 -6.17 -4.30
CA CYS A 29 -17.69 -6.82 -4.79
C CYS A 29 -16.49 -6.33 -3.98
N PHE A 30 -15.86 -7.25 -3.26
CA PHE A 30 -14.76 -6.94 -2.37
C PHE A 30 -13.51 -7.72 -2.78
N PHE A 31 -12.43 -6.98 -3.05
CA PHE A 31 -11.13 -7.57 -3.31
C PHE A 31 -10.42 -7.92 -2.00
N SER A 32 -10.05 -9.18 -1.86
CA SER A 32 -9.36 -9.68 -0.68
C SER A 32 -7.91 -9.98 -1.02
N MET A 33 -6.97 -9.19 -0.47
CA MET A 33 -5.53 -9.47 -0.52
C MET A 33 -5.19 -10.85 0.08
N VAL A 34 -6.06 -11.36 0.94
CA VAL A 34 -5.90 -12.65 1.59
C VAL A 34 -6.03 -13.83 0.61
N ILE A 35 -6.98 -13.77 -0.33
CA ILE A 35 -7.18 -14.83 -1.33
C ILE A 35 -6.80 -14.38 -2.74
N HIS A 36 -6.38 -13.12 -2.93
CA HIS A 36 -6.06 -12.51 -4.22
C HIS A 36 -7.22 -12.60 -5.24
N HIS A 37 -8.47 -12.56 -4.74
CA HIS A 37 -9.68 -12.65 -5.54
C HIS A 37 -10.76 -11.69 -5.02
N SER A 38 -11.61 -11.24 -5.94
CA SER A 38 -12.80 -10.42 -5.66
C SER A 38 -14.03 -11.29 -5.52
N TYR A 39 -14.85 -11.06 -4.49
CA TYR A 39 -16.09 -11.81 -4.29
C TYR A 39 -17.20 -10.98 -3.65
N CYS A 40 -18.45 -11.39 -3.89
CA CYS A 40 -19.63 -10.69 -3.38
C CYS A 40 -19.84 -10.94 -1.88
N VAL A 41 -19.89 -9.86 -1.10
CA VAL A 41 -19.97 -9.95 0.36
C VAL A 41 -20.72 -8.78 0.99
N ASP A 42 -21.23 -8.97 2.20
CA ASP A 42 -21.76 -7.91 3.05
C ASP A 42 -20.78 -7.57 4.20
N SER A 43 -21.01 -6.45 4.89
CA SER A 43 -20.26 -6.13 6.11
C SER A 43 -20.33 -7.26 7.15
N ARG A 44 -19.19 -7.77 7.60
CA ARG A 44 -19.05 -8.90 8.52
C ARG A 44 -19.01 -8.50 9.99
N CYS A 45 -18.77 -7.24 10.28
CA CYS A 45 -18.72 -6.68 11.62
C CYS A 45 -19.24 -5.25 11.60
N MET A 46 -19.53 -4.71 12.78
CA MET A 46 -19.81 -3.29 13.04
C MET A 46 -18.94 -2.75 14.18
N THR A 47 -18.43 -3.63 15.02
CA THR A 47 -17.61 -3.32 16.20
C THR A 47 -16.57 -4.42 16.40
N ASP A 48 -15.47 -4.09 17.11
CA ASP A 48 -14.39 -5.04 17.39
C ASP A 48 -14.86 -6.27 18.16
N SER A 49 -15.89 -6.16 19.01
CA SER A 49 -16.42 -7.28 19.79
C SER A 49 -17.09 -8.37 18.95
N GLN A 50 -17.35 -8.11 17.67
CA GLN A 50 -17.87 -9.10 16.72
C GLN A 50 -16.76 -9.82 15.96
N CYS A 51 -15.51 -9.39 16.13
CA CYS A 51 -14.36 -10.03 15.52
C CYS A 51 -13.72 -11.05 16.48
N PRO A 52 -13.09 -12.11 15.94
CA PRO A 52 -12.29 -13.02 16.75
C PRO A 52 -11.18 -12.30 17.51
N GLU A 53 -10.66 -12.93 18.56
CA GLU A 53 -9.49 -12.42 19.28
C GLU A 53 -8.31 -12.20 18.31
N GLY A 54 -7.64 -11.06 18.43
CA GLY A 54 -6.57 -10.65 17.51
C GLY A 54 -7.06 -9.99 16.21
N PHE A 55 -8.35 -9.67 16.09
CA PHE A 55 -8.92 -8.95 14.95
C PHE A 55 -9.69 -7.70 15.39
N THR A 56 -9.73 -6.68 14.53
CA THR A 56 -10.51 -5.44 14.70
C THR A 56 -11.43 -5.22 13.50
N CYS A 57 -12.58 -4.61 13.74
CA CYS A 57 -13.52 -4.27 12.69
C CYS A 57 -13.07 -3.00 11.95
N GLN A 58 -12.71 -3.16 10.68
CA GLN A 58 -12.20 -2.07 9.84
C GLN A 58 -13.12 -1.84 8.65
N THR A 59 -13.20 -0.59 8.19
CA THR A 59 -14.00 -0.19 7.04
C THR A 59 -13.14 -0.14 5.78
N TYR A 60 -13.63 -0.75 4.72
CA TYR A 60 -12.98 -0.82 3.41
C TYR A 60 -13.92 -0.31 2.33
N THR A 61 -13.35 0.18 1.22
CA THR A 61 -14.10 0.49 0.01
C THR A 61 -14.39 -0.79 -0.79
N SER A 62 -15.56 -0.86 -1.42
CA SER A 62 -15.85 -1.87 -2.44
C SER A 62 -15.03 -1.63 -3.71
N ALA A 63 -15.10 -2.56 -4.66
CA ALA A 63 -14.43 -2.44 -5.97
C ALA A 63 -14.85 -1.17 -6.74
N SER A 64 -16.08 -0.67 -6.57
CA SER A 64 -16.52 0.59 -7.20
C SER A 64 -15.95 1.85 -6.54
N GLY A 65 -15.31 1.72 -5.37
CA GLY A 65 -14.80 2.83 -4.57
C GLY A 65 -15.87 3.70 -3.90
N LYS A 66 -17.16 3.37 -4.09
CA LYS A 66 -18.29 4.18 -3.61
C LYS A 66 -18.96 3.63 -2.36
N ASP A 67 -19.10 2.31 -2.30
CA ASP A 67 -19.71 1.67 -1.16
C ASP A 67 -18.67 1.25 -0.13
N LEU A 68 -19.10 1.19 1.12
CA LEU A 68 -18.26 0.83 2.25
C LEU A 68 -18.72 -0.50 2.84
N LEU A 69 -17.75 -1.28 3.28
CA LEU A 69 -17.98 -2.58 3.89
C LEU A 69 -17.01 -2.78 5.06
N ASN A 70 -17.54 -3.35 6.14
CA ASN A 70 -16.77 -3.61 7.35
C ASN A 70 -16.31 -5.06 7.39
N ALA A 71 -15.02 -5.29 7.64
CA ALA A 71 -14.45 -6.62 7.75
C ALA A 71 -13.48 -6.73 8.92
N CYS A 72 -13.48 -7.90 9.58
CA CYS A 72 -12.53 -8.20 10.63
C CYS A 72 -11.13 -8.35 10.05
N SER A 73 -10.23 -7.50 10.51
CA SER A 73 -8.87 -7.36 10.00
C SER A 73 -7.89 -7.72 11.09
N LEU A 74 -6.83 -8.43 10.71
CA LEU A 74 -5.82 -8.92 11.64
C LEU A 74 -5.10 -7.75 12.31
N VAL A 75 -5.01 -7.79 13.65
CA VAL A 75 -4.13 -6.91 14.41
C VAL A 75 -2.69 -7.34 14.15
N GLY A 76 -1.88 -6.41 13.66
CA GLY A 76 -0.50 -6.65 13.29
C GLY A 76 0.50 -5.95 14.20
N ASP A 77 1.70 -5.76 13.69
CA ASP A 77 2.86 -5.30 14.45
C ASP A 77 3.33 -3.89 14.04
N ARG A 78 2.70 -3.31 13.01
CA ARG A 78 3.07 -2.01 12.43
C ARG A 78 2.65 -0.84 13.31
N LYS A 79 3.58 0.08 13.52
CA LYS A 79 3.43 1.25 14.39
C LYS A 79 2.81 2.43 13.66
N GLU A 80 2.36 3.41 14.42
CA GLU A 80 1.81 4.64 13.85
C GLU A 80 2.81 5.34 12.91
N GLY A 81 2.32 5.77 11.76
CA GLY A 81 3.12 6.34 10.68
C GLY A 81 3.78 5.31 9.77
N GLU A 82 3.82 4.02 10.12
CA GLU A 82 4.43 2.98 9.30
C GLU A 82 3.52 2.52 8.15
N VAL A 83 4.09 2.17 6.99
CA VAL A 83 3.33 1.61 5.86
C VAL A 83 2.70 0.28 6.27
N CYS A 84 1.49 0.01 5.79
CA CYS A 84 0.71 -1.19 6.12
C CYS A 84 -0.01 -1.73 4.90
N ALA A 85 -0.45 -2.99 4.98
CA ALA A 85 -1.34 -3.61 4.01
C ALA A 85 -2.73 -3.79 4.62
N GLY A 86 -3.75 -3.22 3.98
CA GLY A 86 -5.14 -3.45 4.35
C GLY A 86 -5.51 -4.92 4.14
N PHE A 87 -6.35 -5.45 5.05
CA PHE A 87 -6.88 -6.82 4.96
C PHE A 87 -5.83 -7.91 4.67
N THR A 88 -4.75 -7.93 5.45
CA THR A 88 -3.64 -8.91 5.34
C THR A 88 -3.85 -10.17 6.20
N ARG A 89 -3.22 -11.30 5.82
CA ARG A 89 -3.08 -12.51 6.65
C ARG A 89 -1.86 -12.48 7.57
N GLU A 90 -0.92 -11.59 7.32
CA GLU A 90 0.38 -11.59 7.98
C GLU A 90 0.48 -10.40 8.93
N ARG A 91 0.78 -10.69 10.20
CA ARG A 91 0.85 -9.69 11.27
C ARG A 91 1.86 -8.58 10.99
N GLN A 92 2.99 -8.91 10.37
CA GLN A 92 4.03 -7.95 10.02
C GLN A 92 3.60 -6.87 9.02
N TYR A 93 2.46 -7.03 8.32
CA TYR A 93 1.92 -6.00 7.44
C TYR A 93 0.69 -5.27 8.03
N GLY A 94 0.11 -5.80 9.10
CA GLY A 94 -1.06 -5.23 9.75
C GLY A 94 -0.68 -4.16 10.78
N CYS A 95 -1.59 -3.21 11.01
CA CYS A 95 -1.41 -2.21 12.06
C CYS A 95 -1.63 -2.78 13.46
N GLU A 96 -0.89 -2.26 14.43
CA GLU A 96 -1.11 -2.61 15.83
C GLU A 96 -2.49 -2.17 16.34
N GLN A 97 -2.86 -2.69 17.51
CA GLN A 97 -4.17 -2.47 18.10
C GLN A 97 -4.50 -0.97 18.23
N GLY A 98 -5.69 -0.59 17.77
CA GLY A 98 -6.19 0.79 17.82
C GLY A 98 -5.78 1.66 16.63
N LEU A 99 -4.92 1.17 15.74
CA LEU A 99 -4.57 1.85 14.50
C LEU A 99 -5.36 1.29 13.31
N ARG A 100 -5.55 2.12 12.29
CA ARG A 100 -6.22 1.76 11.04
C ARG A 100 -5.26 1.89 9.88
N CYS A 101 -5.38 0.99 8.90
CA CYS A 101 -4.52 1.01 7.73
C CYS A 101 -5.13 1.84 6.59
N HIS A 102 -4.58 3.03 6.35
CA HIS A 102 -4.89 3.86 5.18
C HIS A 102 -3.58 4.21 4.48
N TYR A 103 -3.00 3.21 3.80
CA TYR A 103 -1.61 3.18 3.30
C TYR A 103 -0.55 3.17 4.42
N ARG A 104 -0.75 3.96 5.47
CA ARG A 104 0.00 3.92 6.72
C ARG A 104 -0.92 3.71 7.90
N CYS A 105 -0.36 3.16 8.98
CA CYS A 105 -1.07 3.00 10.23
C CYS A 105 -1.28 4.35 10.88
N GLY A 106 -2.52 4.74 11.09
CA GLY A 106 -2.90 5.97 11.77
C GLY A 106 -3.90 5.70 12.88
N ARG A 107 -3.77 6.40 14.00
CA ARG A 107 -4.85 6.42 14.99
C ARG A 107 -6.06 7.17 14.40
N PRO A 108 -7.30 6.80 14.78
CA PRO A 108 -8.47 7.60 14.45
C PRO A 108 -8.34 9.03 14.96
N CYS A 109 -8.83 10.00 14.19
CA CYS A 109 -8.76 11.42 14.53
C CYS A 109 -10.08 12.13 14.24
N GLN A 110 -10.16 13.40 14.66
CA GLN A 110 -11.31 14.27 14.42
C GLN A 110 -10.87 15.39 13.47
N PRO A 111 -11.43 15.47 12.24
CA PRO A 111 -11.00 16.46 11.26
C PRO A 111 -11.08 17.92 11.74
N ASP A 112 -12.07 18.21 12.58
CA ASP A 112 -12.32 19.55 13.13
C ASP A 112 -11.50 19.87 14.39
N ASP A 113 -10.70 18.92 14.88
CA ASP A 113 -9.85 19.10 16.06
C ASP A 113 -8.37 18.90 15.70
N PRO A 114 -7.60 20.00 15.57
CA PRO A 114 -6.16 19.94 15.29
C PRO A 114 -5.34 19.22 16.39
N ALA A 115 -5.86 19.12 17.62
CA ALA A 115 -5.19 18.43 18.71
C ALA A 115 -5.46 16.91 18.71
N SER A 116 -6.31 16.42 17.80
CA SER A 116 -6.63 14.99 17.70
C SER A 116 -5.47 14.14 17.18
N CYS A 117 -4.52 14.76 16.46
CA CYS A 117 -3.30 14.11 16.00
C CYS A 117 -2.07 14.59 16.77
N PRO A 118 -1.11 13.69 17.04
CA PRO A 118 0.14 14.07 17.66
C PRO A 118 0.96 14.99 16.74
N GLU A 119 1.92 15.69 17.35
CA GLU A 119 2.85 16.52 16.61
C GLU A 119 3.58 15.68 15.53
N GLY A 120 3.52 16.12 14.26
CA GLY A 120 4.10 15.41 13.11
C GLY A 120 3.09 14.64 12.30
N PHE A 121 1.82 14.79 12.63
CA PHE A 121 0.72 14.17 11.95
C PHE A 121 -0.37 15.19 11.67
N PHE A 122 -1.13 14.94 10.61
CA PHE A 122 -2.36 15.68 10.30
C PHE A 122 -3.53 14.70 10.22
N CYS A 123 -4.72 15.17 10.55
CA CYS A 123 -5.92 14.35 10.40
C CYS A 123 -6.34 14.32 8.93
N GLN A 124 -6.28 13.14 8.31
CA GLN A 124 -6.77 12.93 6.95
C GLN A 124 -8.17 12.33 7.02
N ASP A 125 -9.16 13.08 6.52
CA ASP A 125 -10.51 12.57 6.35
C ASP A 125 -10.63 11.75 5.06
N LEU A 126 -11.10 10.51 5.21
CA LEU A 126 -11.27 9.53 4.13
C LEU A 126 -12.64 8.87 4.28
N PRO A 127 -13.27 8.38 3.18
CA PRO A 127 -14.56 7.70 3.27
C PRO A 127 -14.59 6.52 4.26
N THR A 128 -13.47 5.83 4.43
CA THR A 128 -13.29 4.71 5.37
C THR A 128 -13.00 5.13 6.81
N GLY A 129 -12.98 6.43 7.09
CA GLY A 129 -12.78 7.03 8.40
C GLY A 129 -11.54 7.91 8.48
N ALA A 130 -11.59 8.94 9.33
CA ALA A 130 -10.49 9.88 9.52
C ALA A 130 -9.36 9.27 10.38
N VAL A 131 -8.12 9.44 9.92
CA VAL A 131 -6.91 8.90 10.58
C VAL A 131 -5.73 9.88 10.55
N CYS A 132 -4.87 9.81 11.56
CA CYS A 132 -3.64 10.59 11.60
C CYS A 132 -2.62 10.05 10.59
N GLN A 133 -2.15 10.91 9.69
CA GLN A 133 -1.12 10.61 8.70
C GLN A 133 0.13 11.45 8.93
N PRO A 134 1.33 10.91 8.67
CA PRO A 134 2.56 11.61 8.98
C PRO A 134 2.83 12.78 8.02
N THR A 135 3.49 13.81 8.55
CA THR A 135 4.08 14.91 7.80
C THR A 135 5.38 15.38 8.45
N CYS A 136 6.43 15.49 7.63
CA CYS A 136 7.71 16.10 8.01
C CYS A 136 7.84 17.56 7.52
N GLU A 137 6.83 18.10 6.85
CA GLU A 137 6.88 19.45 6.30
C GLU A 137 7.04 20.50 7.41
N GLY A 138 7.94 21.46 7.18
CA GLY A 138 8.27 22.49 8.17
C GLY A 138 9.10 22.00 9.36
N ARG A 139 9.68 20.80 9.29
CA ARG A 139 10.45 20.19 10.37
C ARG A 139 11.83 19.75 9.90
N THR A 140 12.74 19.67 10.84
CA THR A 140 14.07 19.09 10.62
C THR A 140 13.99 17.58 10.83
N CYS A 141 14.36 16.81 9.80
CA CYS A 141 14.49 15.37 9.93
C CYS A 141 15.75 14.98 10.73
N PRO A 142 15.76 13.78 11.34
CA PRO A 142 16.96 13.23 11.97
C PRO A 142 18.18 13.22 11.04
N GLU A 143 19.38 13.20 11.63
CA GLU A 143 20.63 13.17 10.87
C GLU A 143 20.65 11.99 9.88
N GLY A 144 21.05 12.26 8.63
CA GLY A 144 21.05 11.29 7.54
C GLY A 144 19.70 11.09 6.84
N GLN A 145 18.61 11.70 7.33
CA GLN A 145 17.29 11.62 6.73
C GLN A 145 16.87 12.94 6.07
N GLN A 146 15.98 12.82 5.09
CA GLN A 146 15.39 13.94 4.37
C GLN A 146 13.86 13.84 4.42
N CYS A 147 13.20 15.00 4.40
CA CYS A 147 11.75 15.04 4.29
C CYS A 147 11.36 14.79 2.83
N ILE A 148 10.65 13.68 2.58
CA ILE A 148 10.19 13.30 1.25
C ILE A 148 8.67 13.10 1.23
N SER A 149 8.05 13.39 0.09
CA SER A 149 6.64 13.08 -0.16
C SER A 149 6.51 11.61 -0.58
N VAL A 150 5.61 10.85 0.02
CA VAL A 150 5.37 9.44 -0.34
C VAL A 150 3.97 9.23 -0.94
N ALA A 151 3.05 10.15 -0.66
CA ALA A 151 1.73 10.21 -1.24
C ALA A 151 1.18 11.64 -1.12
N PRO A 152 0.08 12.00 -1.79
CA PRO A 152 -0.49 13.33 -1.70
C PRO A 152 -0.72 13.77 -0.23
N ARG A 153 -0.05 14.86 0.19
CA ARG A 153 -0.03 15.42 1.55
C ARG A 153 0.67 14.57 2.61
N ILE A 154 1.14 13.36 2.28
CA ILE A 154 1.84 12.48 3.22
C ILE A 154 3.34 12.61 2.97
N SER A 155 4.08 13.02 4.00
CA SER A 155 5.53 13.14 3.95
C SER A 155 6.18 12.51 5.18
N ILE A 156 7.36 11.94 4.98
CA ILE A 156 8.12 11.27 6.05
C ILE A 156 9.58 11.69 6.03
N CYS A 157 10.21 11.59 7.20
CA CYS A 157 11.66 11.57 7.28
C CYS A 157 12.16 10.18 6.88
N ALA A 158 13.00 10.11 5.86
CA ALA A 158 13.58 8.87 5.39
C ALA A 158 15.02 9.05 4.91
N THR A 159 15.80 7.99 5.03
CA THR A 159 17.04 7.82 4.26
C THR A 159 16.65 7.48 2.82
N VAL A 160 17.11 8.29 1.87
CA VAL A 160 16.82 8.09 0.44
C VAL A 160 17.92 7.28 -0.22
N HIS A 161 17.54 6.16 -0.82
CA HIS A 161 18.39 5.32 -1.66
C HIS A 161 18.09 5.61 -3.14
N GLY A 162 19.13 5.73 -3.96
CA GLY A 162 19.00 6.14 -5.36
C GLY A 162 19.01 7.66 -5.55
N GLU A 163 18.42 8.10 -6.66
CA GLU A 163 18.33 9.52 -7.01
C GLU A 163 17.12 10.16 -6.33
N ASN A 164 17.33 11.21 -5.53
CA ASN A 164 16.23 11.98 -4.95
C ASN A 164 15.55 12.84 -6.03
N CYS A 165 14.63 12.22 -6.78
CA CYS A 165 13.94 12.83 -7.89
C CYS A 165 12.88 13.89 -7.50
N GLN A 166 12.65 14.10 -6.19
CA GLN A 166 11.83 15.20 -5.67
C GLN A 166 12.65 16.46 -5.44
N GLN A 167 13.94 16.31 -5.15
CA GLN A 167 14.88 17.41 -5.05
C GLN A 167 15.46 17.77 -6.43
N THR A 168 15.81 16.77 -7.23
CA THR A 168 16.32 16.91 -8.60
C THR A 168 15.27 16.37 -9.57
N PRO A 169 14.50 17.24 -10.28
CA PRO A 169 13.44 16.77 -11.16
C PRO A 169 13.94 15.82 -12.25
N CYS A 170 13.15 14.80 -12.56
CA CYS A 170 13.45 13.87 -13.64
C CYS A 170 13.51 14.55 -15.01
N GLU A 171 14.39 14.06 -15.88
CA GLU A 171 14.46 14.49 -17.27
C GLU A 171 13.34 13.85 -18.10
N GLN A 172 12.97 14.50 -19.21
CA GLN A 172 12.27 13.90 -20.37
C GLN A 172 11.24 12.78 -20.08
N GLU A 173 9.96 13.13 -19.89
CA GLU A 173 8.85 12.17 -19.79
C GLU A 173 8.98 11.08 -18.70
N GLN A 174 10.06 11.07 -17.92
CA GLN A 174 10.25 10.19 -16.79
C GLN A 174 9.41 10.66 -15.61
N VAL A 175 8.98 9.69 -14.81
CA VAL A 175 8.19 9.91 -13.61
C VAL A 175 9.06 9.61 -12.40
N CYS A 176 9.01 10.51 -11.41
CA CYS A 176 9.66 10.28 -10.13
C CYS A 176 8.94 9.15 -9.38
N THR A 177 9.64 8.05 -9.15
CA THR A 177 9.11 6.89 -8.43
C THR A 177 9.66 6.86 -7.02
N VAL A 178 8.76 6.64 -6.05
CA VAL A 178 9.09 6.51 -4.64
C VAL A 178 8.56 5.17 -4.16
N SER A 179 9.40 4.41 -3.47
CA SER A 179 9.06 3.12 -2.89
C SER A 179 9.49 3.12 -1.43
N ASP A 180 8.55 2.91 -0.52
CA ASP A 180 8.72 2.91 0.93
C ASP A 180 8.08 1.66 1.57
N TYR A 181 8.14 0.54 0.83
CA TYR A 181 7.45 -0.71 1.12
C TYR A 181 7.69 -1.19 2.57
N PRO A 182 6.66 -1.73 3.26
CA PRO A 182 6.54 -1.68 4.72
C PRO A 182 7.75 -2.10 5.53
N LEU A 183 8.49 -3.12 5.14
CA LEU A 183 9.42 -3.75 6.06
C LEU A 183 10.73 -2.98 6.33
N SER A 184 10.90 -1.79 5.75
CA SER A 184 12.06 -0.92 6.01
C SER A 184 11.61 0.48 6.49
N PRO A 185 11.18 0.63 7.77
CA PRO A 185 10.75 1.92 8.30
C PRO A 185 11.86 2.97 8.24
N GLY A 186 11.51 4.18 7.79
CA GLY A 186 12.46 5.29 7.67
C GLY A 186 13.45 5.17 6.51
N GLU A 187 13.24 4.23 5.59
CA GLU A 187 14.00 4.10 4.35
C GLU A 187 13.06 4.25 3.15
N ALA A 188 13.55 4.85 2.08
CA ALA A 188 12.83 5.00 0.83
C ALA A 188 13.77 4.88 -0.37
N TRP A 189 13.28 4.23 -1.43
CA TRP A 189 13.96 4.07 -2.69
C TRP A 189 13.35 5.01 -3.71
N MET A 190 14.16 5.89 -4.26
CA MET A 190 13.72 6.95 -5.14
C MET A 190 14.52 6.94 -6.44
N GLY A 191 13.84 7.24 -7.54
CA GLY A 191 14.52 7.43 -8.82
C GLY A 191 13.56 7.71 -9.97
N CYS A 192 14.14 8.24 -11.04
CA CYS A 192 13.42 8.54 -12.27
C CYS A 192 13.23 7.27 -13.11
N ARG A 193 11.99 7.03 -13.55
CA ARG A 193 11.67 5.89 -14.41
C ARG A 193 10.85 6.33 -15.60
N GLN A 194 11.21 5.81 -16.76
CA GLN A 194 10.41 5.97 -17.96
C GLN A 194 9.16 5.08 -17.86
N PRO A 195 7.95 5.63 -18.08
CA PRO A 195 6.76 4.81 -18.23
C PRO A 195 6.84 4.00 -19.52
N CYS A 196 6.22 2.82 -19.53
CA CYS A 196 6.14 1.97 -20.71
C CYS A 196 4.80 1.25 -20.75
N ASP A 197 4.39 0.86 -21.95
CA ASP A 197 3.21 0.03 -22.16
C ASP A 197 3.67 -1.26 -22.84
N THR A 198 3.22 -2.41 -22.34
CA THR A 198 3.54 -3.72 -22.92
C THR A 198 2.78 -4.00 -24.22
N GLN A 199 1.77 -3.19 -24.55
CA GLN A 199 0.88 -3.40 -25.70
C GLN A 199 0.86 -2.28 -26.74
N ALA A 200 1.62 -1.20 -26.56
CA ALA A 200 1.60 -0.05 -27.47
C ALA A 200 2.83 0.04 -28.39
N GLU A 201 2.68 0.73 -29.52
CA GLU A 201 3.80 1.24 -30.36
C GLU A 201 4.52 2.46 -29.71
N GLY A 202 4.24 2.72 -28.41
CA GLY A 202 4.77 3.81 -27.59
C GLY A 202 5.96 3.38 -26.71
N PRO A 203 6.54 4.31 -25.93
CA PRO A 203 7.98 4.41 -25.69
C PRO A 203 8.60 3.09 -25.19
N PHE A 204 9.48 2.53 -26.02
CA PHE A 204 10.25 1.36 -25.68
C PHE A 204 11.22 1.69 -24.54
N CYS A 205 11.39 0.74 -23.63
CA CYS A 205 12.45 0.85 -22.65
C CYS A 205 13.82 0.86 -23.33
N PRO A 206 14.81 1.56 -22.73
CA PRO A 206 16.20 1.48 -23.18
C PRO A 206 16.69 0.03 -23.30
N GLU A 207 17.71 -0.24 -24.12
CA GLU A 207 18.21 -1.60 -24.41
C GLU A 207 18.54 -2.42 -23.14
N ASP A 208 19.01 -1.76 -22.09
CA ASP A 208 19.38 -2.37 -20.80
C ASP A 208 18.20 -2.56 -19.84
N SER A 209 16.99 -2.24 -20.28
CA SER A 209 15.78 -2.22 -19.47
C SER A 209 14.63 -3.01 -20.12
N VAL A 210 13.65 -3.39 -19.32
CA VAL A 210 12.41 -4.05 -19.78
C VAL A 210 11.20 -3.39 -19.13
N CYS A 211 10.05 -3.48 -19.78
CA CYS A 211 8.81 -3.01 -19.20
C CYS A 211 8.29 -4.01 -18.16
N ASP A 212 8.30 -3.63 -16.89
CA ASP A 212 7.68 -4.38 -15.78
C ASP A 212 6.75 -3.45 -15.02
N LEU A 213 5.50 -3.86 -14.84
CA LEU A 213 4.45 -3.07 -14.16
C LEU A 213 4.33 -1.63 -14.70
N TYR A 214 4.34 -1.49 -16.03
CA TYR A 214 4.23 -0.20 -16.75
C TYR A 214 5.40 0.78 -16.51
N GLN A 215 6.53 0.28 -16.01
CA GLN A 215 7.74 1.06 -15.79
C GLN A 215 8.96 0.35 -16.38
N CYS A 216 9.85 1.12 -16.99
CA CYS A 216 11.13 0.60 -17.41
C CYS A 216 11.99 0.28 -16.19
N ARG A 217 12.38 -0.99 -16.09
CA ARG A 217 13.23 -1.51 -15.02
C ARG A 217 14.50 -2.07 -15.62
N LYS A 218 15.63 -1.71 -15.00
CA LYS A 218 16.96 -2.12 -15.43
C LYS A 218 17.15 -3.62 -15.24
N LYS A 219 17.64 -4.30 -16.27
CA LYS A 219 18.05 -5.70 -16.22
C LYS A 219 19.35 -5.81 -15.42
N CYS A 220 19.53 -6.94 -14.76
CA CYS A 220 20.78 -7.28 -14.10
C CYS A 220 21.12 -8.75 -14.36
N THR A 221 22.33 -9.16 -13.97
CA THR A 221 22.74 -10.56 -14.05
C THR A 221 22.78 -11.14 -12.64
N PRO A 222 22.28 -12.38 -12.43
CA PRO A 222 22.38 -13.03 -11.13
C PRO A 222 23.81 -13.00 -10.59
N GLY A 223 23.97 -12.59 -9.33
CA GLY A 223 25.26 -12.46 -8.67
C GLY A 223 25.99 -11.12 -8.88
N ASP A 224 25.52 -10.27 -9.80
CA ASP A 224 26.05 -8.91 -9.98
C ASP A 224 25.01 -7.85 -9.62
N SER A 225 25.05 -7.37 -8.37
CA SER A 225 24.21 -6.26 -7.91
C SER A 225 24.88 -4.89 -8.07
N SER A 226 26.13 -4.83 -8.53
CA SER A 226 26.86 -3.56 -8.67
C SER A 226 26.20 -2.65 -9.73
N ILE A 227 25.60 -3.25 -10.75
CA ILE A 227 24.91 -2.55 -11.84
C ILE A 227 23.60 -1.87 -11.40
N CYS A 228 23.04 -2.27 -10.24
CA CYS A 228 21.78 -1.78 -9.73
C CYS A 228 21.88 -0.48 -8.94
N GLY A 229 23.07 -0.14 -8.44
CA GLY A 229 23.31 1.04 -7.62
C GLY A 229 22.92 0.86 -6.15
N ASP A 230 23.26 1.87 -5.35
CA ASP A 230 23.12 1.81 -3.89
C ASP A 230 21.65 1.63 -3.45
N GLY A 231 21.43 0.66 -2.57
CA GLY A 231 20.09 0.28 -2.10
C GLY A 231 19.33 -0.63 -3.05
N TYR A 232 19.89 -1.04 -4.19
CA TYR A 232 19.22 -1.97 -5.09
C TYR A 232 20.01 -3.27 -5.22
N ILE A 233 19.29 -4.38 -5.37
CA ILE A 233 19.87 -5.71 -5.57
C ILE A 233 19.25 -6.37 -6.80
N CYS A 234 20.00 -7.29 -7.40
CA CYS A 234 19.51 -8.07 -8.51
C CYS A 234 18.59 -9.19 -8.01
N LYS A 235 17.29 -9.12 -8.32
CA LYS A 235 16.29 -10.13 -7.94
C LYS A 235 15.77 -10.87 -9.16
N HIS A 236 15.52 -12.16 -8.98
CA HIS A 236 14.88 -13.02 -9.98
C HIS A 236 13.40 -12.66 -10.11
N ARG A 237 12.92 -12.43 -11.33
CA ARG A 237 11.54 -12.06 -11.63
C ARG A 237 10.77 -13.20 -12.28
N THR A 238 11.34 -13.78 -13.34
CA THR A 238 10.83 -14.96 -14.08
C THR A 238 12.01 -15.77 -14.59
N ASP A 239 11.77 -16.96 -15.14
CA ASP A 239 12.78 -17.97 -15.51
C ASP A 239 14.03 -17.44 -16.24
N GLU A 240 13.92 -16.34 -17.00
CA GLU A 240 15.06 -15.71 -17.70
C GLU A 240 15.28 -14.23 -17.34
N LEU A 241 14.46 -13.64 -16.47
CA LEU A 241 14.47 -12.21 -16.20
C LEU A 241 14.91 -11.88 -14.78
N TRP A 242 15.95 -11.06 -14.69
CA TRP A 242 16.48 -10.53 -13.44
C TRP A 242 16.47 -9.01 -13.50
N LEU A 243 15.91 -8.38 -12.47
CA LEU A 243 15.70 -6.94 -12.41
C LEU A 243 16.37 -6.34 -11.19
N CYS A 244 16.84 -5.10 -11.34
CA CYS A 244 17.25 -4.29 -10.22
C CYS A 244 16.03 -3.85 -9.42
N GLU A 245 15.93 -4.36 -8.20
CA GLU A 245 14.84 -4.09 -7.26
C GLU A 245 15.40 -3.51 -5.96
N SER A 246 14.56 -2.78 -5.23
CA SER A 246 14.97 -2.27 -3.91
C SER A 246 15.34 -3.43 -2.99
N ASN A 247 16.42 -3.24 -2.24
CA ASN A 247 16.90 -4.20 -1.24
C ASN A 247 16.13 -4.13 0.08
N HIS A 248 14.94 -3.53 0.07
CA HIS A 248 14.03 -3.50 1.21
C HIS A 248 13.88 -4.91 1.78
N ARG A 249 13.81 -4.99 3.12
CA ARG A 249 13.61 -6.27 3.80
C ARG A 249 12.36 -6.94 3.24
N THR A 250 12.47 -8.21 2.88
CA THR A 250 11.29 -9.05 2.63
C THR A 250 11.03 -9.85 3.88
N ALA A 251 9.77 -10.20 4.13
CA ALA A 251 9.43 -11.17 5.16
C ALA A 251 10.29 -12.42 4.96
N SER A 252 11.00 -12.88 6.00
CA SER A 252 11.56 -14.23 5.94
C SER A 252 10.39 -15.19 5.85
N THR A 253 10.36 -15.98 4.78
CA THR A 253 9.60 -17.22 4.79
C THR A 253 10.36 -18.19 5.69
N ASP A 254 10.08 -18.13 6.99
CA ASP A 254 10.33 -19.25 7.91
C ASP A 254 9.12 -20.20 7.91
#